data_AF-A0A951G8H4-F1
#
_entry.id   AF-A0A951G8H4-F1
#
_cell.length_a   1.000
_cell.length_b   1.000
_cell.length_c   1.000
_cell.angle_alpha   90.00
_cell.angle_beta   90.00
_cell.angle_gamma   90.00
#
_symmetry.space_group_name_H-M   'P 1'
#
loop_
_entity.id
_entity.type
_entity.pdbx_description
1 polymer ?
#
loop_
_entity_poly.entity_id
_entity_poly.type
_entity_poly.pdbx_seq_one_letter_code
_entity_poly.pdbx_strand_id
1 'polypeptide(L)' 'MNRRPKLSIVAPAATPEEAAAVVAALERFMRDTAPRPAPPAPRRNPWQRAALEEGVSRAPAEPAPWA' A
#
# COMPACT_ATOMS: atom_id res chain seq x y z
N MET A 1 -29.42 -22.25 -21.78
CA MET A 1 -29.79 -23.08 -20.61
C MET A 1 -28.68 -22.96 -19.57
N ASN A 2 -28.85 -22.11 -18.55
CA ASN A 2 -27.77 -21.79 -17.59
C ASN A 2 -27.79 -22.78 -16.41
N ARG A 3 -26.80 -23.69 -16.35
CA ARG A 3 -26.60 -24.63 -15.23
C ARG A 3 -25.64 -24.05 -14.19
N ARG A 4 -26.02 -22.95 -13.52
CA ARG A 4 -25.23 -22.49 -12.37
C ARG A 4 -25.57 -23.35 -11.14
N PRO A 5 -24.58 -24.05 -10.54
CA PRO A 5 -24.81 -24.80 -9.31
C PRO A 5 -25.18 -23.82 -8.18
N LYS A 6 -26.28 -24.12 -7.48
CA LYS A 6 -26.67 -23.41 -6.25
C LYS A 6 -25.77 -23.91 -5.11
N LEU A 7 -24.80 -23.10 -4.72
CA LEU A 7 -23.98 -23.36 -3.53
C LEU A 7 -24.68 -22.75 -2.31
N SER A 8 -24.89 -23.57 -1.28
CA SER A 8 -25.38 -23.13 0.04
C SER A 8 -24.23 -23.27 1.03
N ILE A 9 -23.91 -22.20 1.75
CA ILE A 9 -22.95 -22.24 2.84
C ILE A 9 -23.68 -22.85 4.05
N VAL A 10 -23.25 -24.04 4.48
CA VAL A 10 -23.92 -24.84 5.54
C VAL A 10 -23.21 -24.68 6.90
N ALA A 11 -22.28 -23.74 7.03
CA ALA A 11 -21.65 -23.48 8.32
C ALA A 11 -22.57 -22.61 9.20
N PRO A 12 -22.76 -22.93 10.49
CA PRO A 12 -23.40 -22.02 11.44
C PRO A 12 -22.62 -20.70 11.49
N ALA A 13 -23.33 -19.59 11.76
CA ALA A 13 -22.66 -18.32 12.01
C ALA A 13 -21.70 -18.48 13.19
N ALA A 14 -20.48 -17.96 13.06
CA ALA A 14 -19.46 -18.04 14.10
C ALA A 14 -20.00 -17.50 15.42
N THR A 15 -19.67 -18.15 16.53
CA THR A 15 -20.01 -17.61 17.84
C THR A 15 -19.20 -16.32 18.10
N PRO A 16 -19.64 -15.43 19.01
CA PRO A 16 -18.86 -14.24 19.37
C PRO A 16 -17.43 -14.56 19.81
N GLU A 17 -17.22 -15.69 20.49
CA GLU A 17 -15.93 -16.15 20.96
C GLU A 17 -15.03 -16.60 19.80
N GLU A 18 -15.58 -17.33 18.84
CA GLU A 18 -14.85 -17.74 17.63
C GLU A 18 -14.44 -16.51 16.81
N ALA A 19 -15.33 -15.52 16.65
CA ALA A 19 -15.00 -14.28 15.98
C ALA A 19 -13.86 -13.52 16.69
N ALA A 20 -13.92 -13.44 18.02
CA ALA A 20 -12.87 -12.82 18.83
C ALA A 20 -11.53 -13.57 18.70
N ALA A 21 -11.55 -14.91 18.68
CA ALA A 21 -10.35 -15.73 18.49
C ALA A 21 -9.70 -15.48 17.13
N VAL A 22 -10.49 -15.36 16.06
CA VAL A 22 -9.98 -15.05 14.71
C VAL A 22 -9.34 -13.66 14.66
N VAL A 23 -9.98 -12.65 15.25
CA VAL A 23 -9.43 -11.29 15.30
C VAL A 23 -8.12 -11.26 16.09
N ALA A 24 -8.08 -11.90 17.26
CA ALA A 24 -6.88 -11.99 18.08
C ALA A 24 -5.72 -12.70 17.35
N ALA A 25 -6.02 -13.77 16.61
CA ALA A 25 -5.05 -14.48 15.79
C ALA A 25 -4.52 -13.60 14.66
N LEU A 26 -5.39 -12.83 13.98
CA LEU A 26 -4.99 -11.91 12.94
C LEU A 26 -4.10 -10.78 13.47
N GLU A 27 -4.46 -10.17 14.60
CA GLU A 27 -3.64 -9.15 15.24
C GLU A 27 -2.26 -9.67 15.64
N ARG A 28 -2.20 -10.89 16.18
CA ARG A 28 -0.92 -11.56 16.50
C ARG A 28 -0.11 -11.77 15.23
N PHE A 29 -0.72 -12.34 14.20
CA PHE A 29 -0.05 -12.58 12.92
C PHE A 29 0.52 -11.28 12.35
N MET A 30 -0.25 -10.19 12.32
CA MET A 30 0.21 -8.90 11.84
C MET A 30 1.39 -8.35 12.67
N ARG A 31 1.36 -8.52 13.99
CA ARG A 31 2.47 -8.11 14.86
C ARG A 31 3.73 -8.93 14.63
N ASP A 32 3.58 -10.25 14.50
CA ASP A 32 4.71 -11.17 14.36
C ASP A 32 5.35 -11.11 12.97
N THR A 33 4.55 -10.77 11.95
CA THR A 33 4.99 -10.71 10.54
C THR A 33 5.20 -9.29 10.02
N ALA A 34 5.14 -8.28 10.90
CA ALA A 34 5.39 -6.90 10.51
C ALA A 34 6.78 -6.77 9.85
N PRO A 35 6.89 -6.18 8.65
CA PRO A 35 8.18 -5.95 8.03
C PRO A 35 9.03 -5.04 8.91
N ARG A 36 10.35 -5.26 8.91
CA ARG A 36 11.27 -4.38 9.62
C ARG A 36 11.05 -2.93 9.15
N PRO A 37 11.03 -1.94 10.08
CA PRO A 37 10.95 -0.54 9.71
C PRO A 37 12.01 -0.21 8.66
N ALA A 38 11.60 0.51 7.61
CA ALA A 38 12.53 0.97 6.59
C ALA A 38 13.61 1.84 7.23
N PRO A 39 14.87 1.77 6.75
CA PRO A 39 15.90 2.68 7.22
C PRO A 39 15.49 4.13 6.93
N PRO A 40 15.97 5.10 7.73
CA PRO A 40 15.72 6.51 7.46
C PRO A 40 16.23 6.87 6.06
N ALA A 41 15.49 7.73 5.36
CA ALA A 41 15.91 8.23 4.06
C ALA A 41 17.29 8.89 4.18
N PRO A 42 18.20 8.70 3.20
CA PRO A 42 19.49 9.35 3.22
C PRO A 42 19.30 10.87 3.23
N ARG A 43 20.11 11.58 4.03
CA ARG A 43 20.14 13.04 4.01
C ARG A 43 20.48 13.51 2.59
N ARG A 44 19.67 14.43 2.07
CA ARG A 44 19.92 15.02 0.75
C ARG A 44 21.26 15.76 0.77
N ASN A 45 22.08 15.55 -0.26
CA ASN A 45 23.34 16.28 -0.43
C ASN A 45 23.02 17.80 -0.51
N PRO A 46 23.75 18.66 0.23
CA PRO A 46 23.60 20.12 0.13
C PRO A 46 23.59 20.64 -1.32
N TRP A 47 24.42 20.08 -2.20
CA TRP A 47 24.47 20.46 -3.62
C TRP A 47 23.25 19.99 -4.41
N GLN A 48 22.70 18.81 -4.09
CA GLN A 48 21.46 18.34 -4.70
C GLN A 48 20.27 19.20 -4.26
N ARG A 49 20.26 19.64 -3.00
CA ARG A 49 19.26 20.60 -2.51
C ARG A 49 19.39 21.94 -3.23
N ALA A 50 20.61 22.50 -3.32
CA ALA A 50 20.87 23.74 -4.04
C ALA A 50 20.42 23.64 -5.51
N ALA A 51 20.74 22.55 -6.21
CA ALA A 51 20.29 22.34 -7.59
C ALA A 51 18.77 22.29 -7.76
N LEU A 52 18.02 21.82 -6.76
CA LEU A 52 16.55 21.82 -6.80
C LEU A 52 15.96 23.19 -6.46
N GLU A 53 16.59 23.92 -5.54
CA GLU A 53 16.19 25.27 -5.15
C GLU A 53 16.50 26.29 -6.25
N GLU A 54 17.64 26.13 -6.93
CA GLU A 54 18.13 27.01 -7.99
C GLU A 54 17.67 26.58 -9.40
N GLY A 55 17.38 25.29 -9.60
CA GLY A 55 17.14 24.68 -10.91
C GLY A 55 15.70 24.71 -11.43
N VAL A 56 14.76 25.43 -10.80
CA VAL A 56 13.37 25.60 -11.31
C VAL A 56 13.29 26.66 -12.42
N SER A 57 14.36 26.87 -13.19
CA SER A 57 14.31 27.71 -14.39
C SER A 57 15.35 27.30 -15.42
N ARG A 58 15.00 26.36 -16.31
CA ARG A 58 15.29 26.43 -17.76
C ARG A 58 14.82 25.19 -18.53
N ALA A 59 13.63 25.30 -19.10
CA ALA A 59 13.44 25.08 -20.53
C ALA A 59 12.35 26.08 -20.98
N PRO A 60 12.54 26.87 -22.05
CA PRO A 60 11.38 27.44 -22.72
C PRO A 60 10.49 26.25 -23.09
N ALA A 61 9.16 26.38 -22.90
CA ALA A 61 8.24 25.38 -23.39
C ALA A 61 8.42 25.31 -24.91
N GLU A 62 9.20 24.34 -25.40
CA GLU A 62 9.13 23.98 -26.81
C GLU A 62 7.70 23.48 -27.01
N PRO A 63 6.95 24.06 -27.97
CA PRO A 63 5.65 23.50 -28.30
C PRO A 63 5.86 22.03 -28.66
N ALA A 64 5.02 21.17 -28.07
CA ALA A 64 5.07 19.75 -28.40
C ALA A 64 4.96 19.58 -29.92
N PRO A 65 5.63 18.60 -30.53
CA PRO A 65 5.66 18.41 -31.99
C PRO A 65 4.31 18.01 -32.61
N TRP A 66 3.22 18.06 -31.84
CA TRP A 66 1.85 17.80 -32.25
C TRP A 66 0.88 18.95 -31.91
N ALA A 67 1.39 20.10 -31.45
CA ALA A 67 0.58 21.31 -31.30
C ALA A 67 0.23 21.93 -32.66
#